data_AF-A0A1E7H9R5-F1
#
_entry.id   AF-A0A1E7H9R5-F1
#
_cell.length_a   1.000
_cell.length_b   1.000
_cell.length_c   1.000
_cell.angle_alpha   90.00
_cell.angle_beta   90.00
_cell.angle_gamma   90.00
#
_symmetry.space_group_name_H-M   'P 1'
#
loop_
_entity.id
_entity.type
_entity.pdbx_description
1 polymer ?
#
loop_
_entity_poly.entity_id
_entity_poly.type
_entity_poly.pdbx_seq_one_letter_code
_entity_poly.pdbx_strand_id
1 'polypeptide(L)'
;MGERVDQIAKVPEVKQSNSNFRVRRTKRLQSMDTPVDRILYLQRTAGNQAVSRLMKSGALQTNLRIEQPGDVYEQEADRVADAVMRMLEPEVRRQAEEEEEELH
;
A
#
# COMPACT_ATOMS: atom_id res chain seq x y z
N MET A 1 -8.62 25.90 -57.74
CA MET A 1 -7.53 26.07 -56.75
C MET A 1 -8.10 25.64 -55.40
N GLY A 2 -7.90 24.38 -54.99
CA GLY A 2 -8.45 23.83 -53.75
C GLY A 2 -7.32 23.45 -52.80
N GLU A 3 -7.17 24.20 -51.71
CA GLU A 3 -6.16 23.99 -50.66
C GLU A 3 -6.58 22.81 -49.77
N ARG A 4 -5.72 21.78 -49.69
CA ARG A 4 -5.87 20.70 -48.72
C ARG A 4 -4.98 21.02 -47.52
N VAL A 5 -5.62 21.35 -46.41
CA VAL A 5 -4.98 21.48 -45.10
C VAL A 5 -4.79 20.08 -44.51
N ASP A 6 -3.57 19.58 -44.52
CA ASP A 6 -3.19 18.34 -43.85
C ASP A 6 -3.22 18.55 -42.33
N GLN A 7 -4.23 17.98 -41.68
CA GLN A 7 -4.31 17.89 -40.23
C GLN A 7 -3.36 16.78 -39.76
N ILE A 8 -2.16 17.17 -39.32
CA ILE A 8 -1.20 16.27 -38.68
C ILE A 8 -1.79 15.83 -37.34
N ALA A 9 -2.23 14.58 -37.28
CA ALA A 9 -2.73 13.94 -36.07
C ALA A 9 -1.66 14.01 -34.97
N LYS A 10 -1.99 14.72 -33.89
CA LYS A 10 -1.15 14.85 -32.70
C LYS A 10 -1.19 13.53 -31.94
N VAL A 11 -0.18 12.67 -32.19
CA VAL A 11 0.04 11.45 -31.42
C VAL A 11 0.24 11.83 -29.94
N PRO A 12 -0.48 11.22 -28.98
CA PRO A 12 -0.29 11.55 -27.58
C PRO A 12 1.08 11.02 -27.12
N GLU A 13 1.98 11.95 -26.82
CA GLU A 13 3.28 11.71 -26.22
C GLU A 13 3.08 11.03 -24.85
N VAL A 14 3.31 9.72 -24.80
CA VAL A 14 3.27 8.93 -23.57
C VAL A 14 4.43 9.39 -22.69
N LYS A 15 4.09 10.10 -21.61
CA LYS A 15 5.04 10.63 -20.61
C LYS A 15 6.06 9.56 -20.19
N GLN A 16 7.31 9.96 -20.29
CA GLN A 16 8.56 9.20 -20.32
C GLN A 16 9.00 8.59 -18.96
N SER A 17 8.06 8.29 -18.05
CA SER A 17 8.37 7.77 -16.70
C SER A 17 8.79 6.28 -16.67
N ASN A 18 8.63 5.56 -17.80
CA ASN A 18 8.89 4.11 -17.88
C ASN A 18 10.33 3.73 -18.26
N SER A 19 11.18 4.70 -18.64
CA SER A 19 12.55 4.45 -19.11
C SER A 19 13.42 3.77 -18.04
N ASN A 20 13.45 4.32 -16.84
CA ASN A 20 14.30 3.83 -15.75
C ASN A 20 13.89 2.44 -15.24
N PHE A 21 12.59 2.14 -15.26
CA PHE A 21 12.06 0.86 -14.81
C PHE A 21 12.39 -0.27 -15.80
N ARG A 22 12.31 0.02 -17.12
CA ARG A 22 12.69 -0.94 -18.17
C ARG A 22 14.17 -1.27 -18.11
N VAL A 23 15.04 -0.27 -17.92
CA VAL A 23 16.51 -0.46 -17.81
C VAL A 23 16.89 -1.24 -16.54
N ARG A 24 16.24 -0.97 -15.40
CA ARG A 24 16.50 -1.74 -14.17
C ARG A 24 16.02 -3.19 -14.27
N ARG A 25 14.95 -3.44 -15.02
CA ARG A 25 14.37 -4.78 -15.21
C ARG A 25 15.24 -5.66 -16.11
N THR A 26 15.78 -5.12 -17.20
CA THR A 26 16.68 -5.89 -18.09
C THR A 26 17.98 -6.25 -17.39
N LYS A 27 18.56 -5.33 -16.62
CA LYS A 27 19.75 -5.62 -15.79
C LYS A 27 19.50 -6.73 -14.76
N ARG A 28 18.33 -6.74 -14.12
CA ARG A 28 17.93 -7.84 -13.21
C ARG A 28 17.74 -9.17 -13.92
N LEU A 29 17.18 -9.18 -15.14
CA LEU A 29 17.02 -10.40 -15.93
C LEU A 29 18.38 -10.97 -16.36
N GLN A 30 19.37 -10.11 -16.56
CA GLN A 30 20.74 -10.47 -16.94
C GLN A 30 21.55 -11.02 -15.76
N SER A 31 21.21 -10.64 -14.52
CA SER A 31 21.86 -11.12 -13.29
C SER A 31 21.21 -12.39 -12.70
N MET A 32 20.35 -13.09 -13.44
CA MET A 32 19.75 -14.35 -12.99
C MET A 32 20.56 -15.51 -13.55
N ASP A 33 21.18 -16.26 -12.64
CA ASP A 33 22.18 -17.28 -12.97
C ASP A 33 21.56 -18.53 -13.64
N THR A 34 20.24 -18.71 -13.55
CA THR A 34 19.56 -19.85 -14.17
C THR A 34 18.37 -19.46 -15.07
N PRO A 35 18.04 -20.26 -16.10
CA PRO A 35 16.82 -20.09 -16.89
C PRO A 35 15.53 -20.18 -16.06
N VAL A 36 15.51 -21.04 -15.02
CA VAL A 36 14.37 -21.22 -14.12
C VAL A 36 14.08 -19.92 -13.37
N ASP A 37 15.11 -19.24 -12.87
CA ASP A 37 14.96 -17.98 -12.14
C ASP A 37 14.32 -16.89 -13.01
N ARG A 38 14.70 -16.80 -14.29
CA ARG A 38 14.08 -15.86 -15.24
C ARG A 38 12.60 -16.14 -15.47
N ILE A 39 12.23 -17.42 -15.57
CA ILE A 39 10.83 -17.85 -15.74
C ILE A 39 10.02 -17.50 -14.50
N LEU A 40 10.55 -17.79 -13.31
CA LEU A 40 9.92 -17.44 -12.03
C LEU A 40 9.77 -15.93 -11.86
N TYR A 41 10.78 -15.15 -12.26
CA TYR A 41 10.71 -13.68 -12.24
C TYR A 41 9.62 -13.14 -13.16
N LEU A 42 9.51 -13.68 -14.37
CA LEU A 42 8.48 -13.29 -15.33
C LEU A 42 7.09 -13.66 -14.81
N GLN A 43 6.91 -14.88 -14.30
CA GLN A 43 5.67 -15.34 -13.68
C GLN A 43 5.24 -14.42 -12.54
N ARG A 44 6.16 -14.09 -11.62
CA ARG A 44 5.88 -13.18 -10.51
C ARG A 44 5.49 -11.78 -11.00
N THR A 45 6.18 -11.29 -12.02
CA THR A 45 5.90 -9.96 -12.60
C THR A 45 4.52 -9.92 -13.28
N ALA A 46 4.21 -10.91 -14.11
CA ALA A 46 2.93 -11.02 -14.80
C ALA A 46 1.78 -11.26 -13.80
N GLY A 47 1.99 -12.12 -12.82
CA GLY A 47 1.04 -12.38 -11.73
C GLY A 47 0.74 -11.12 -10.92
N ASN A 48 1.76 -10.36 -10.50
CA ASN A 48 1.57 -9.09 -9.79
C ASN A 48 0.78 -8.07 -10.63
N GLN A 49 1.02 -8.03 -11.94
CA GLN A 49 0.29 -7.15 -12.85
C GLN A 49 -1.18 -7.59 -13.00
N ALA A 50 -1.45 -8.90 -13.05
CA ALA A 50 -2.79 -9.45 -13.10
C ALA A 50 -3.58 -9.13 -11.83
N VAL A 51 -2.99 -9.34 -10.64
CA VAL A 51 -3.62 -8.98 -9.36
C VAL A 51 -3.89 -7.47 -9.29
N SER A 52 -2.95 -6.63 -9.72
CA SER A 52 -3.16 -5.18 -9.74
C SER A 52 -4.32 -4.77 -10.66
N ARG A 53 -4.49 -5.43 -11.80
CA ARG A 53 -5.62 -5.20 -12.71
C ARG A 53 -6.93 -5.68 -12.10
N LEU A 54 -6.90 -6.82 -11.42
CA LEU A 54 -8.07 -7.43 -10.78
C LEU A 54 -8.59 -6.59 -9.60
N MET A 55 -7.68 -5.97 -8.84
CA MET A 55 -8.03 -4.98 -7.81
C MET A 55 -8.62 -3.72 -8.43
N LYS A 56 -8.01 -3.21 -9.51
CA LYS A 56 -8.50 -2.01 -10.22
C LYS A 56 -9.83 -2.21 -10.94
N SER A 57 -10.11 -3.42 -11.39
CA SER A 57 -11.37 -3.74 -12.08
C SER A 57 -12.55 -3.89 -11.11
N GLY A 58 -12.33 -3.83 -9.79
CA GLY A 58 -13.37 -4.02 -8.78
C GLY A 58 -13.92 -5.45 -8.70
N ALA A 59 -13.29 -6.40 -9.40
CA ALA A 59 -13.68 -7.81 -9.39
C ALA A 59 -13.26 -8.50 -8.08
N LEU A 60 -12.20 -8.00 -7.44
CA LEU A 60 -11.91 -8.27 -6.04
C LEU A 60 -12.46 -7.12 -5.19
N GLN A 61 -13.60 -7.36 -4.56
CA GLN A 61 -14.06 -6.52 -3.46
C GLN A 61 -13.29 -6.94 -2.20
N THR A 62 -12.29 -6.16 -1.80
CA THR A 62 -11.82 -6.21 -0.42
C THR A 62 -12.97 -5.70 0.44
N ASN A 63 -13.39 -6.44 1.47
CA ASN A 63 -14.38 -5.97 2.46
C ASN A 63 -13.78 -4.84 3.32
N LEU A 64 -13.46 -3.71 2.69
CA LEU A 64 -13.14 -2.46 3.36
C LEU A 64 -14.44 -1.65 3.39
N ARG A 65 -15.38 -2.08 4.23
CA ARG A 65 -16.49 -1.21 4.63
C ARG A 65 -15.87 -0.15 5.52
N ILE A 66 -15.59 1.01 4.95
CA ILE A 66 -15.39 2.22 5.74
C ILE A 66 -16.80 2.59 6.21
N GLU A 67 -17.06 2.38 7.50
CA GLU A 67 -18.31 2.79 8.12
C GLU A 67 -18.33 4.33 8.29
N GLN A 68 -19.51 4.87 8.60
CA GLN A 68 -19.64 6.33 8.71
C GLN A 68 -19.00 6.81 10.01
N PRO A 69 -18.34 7.99 10.01
CA PRO A 69 -17.81 8.58 11.24
C PRO A 69 -18.87 8.62 12.34
N GLY A 70 -18.52 8.12 13.53
CA GLY A 70 -19.40 7.99 14.67
C GLY A 70 -20.26 6.73 14.69
N ASP A 71 -19.89 5.68 13.95
CA ASP A 71 -20.58 4.39 14.02
C ASP A 71 -20.45 3.72 15.41
N VAL A 72 -21.23 2.66 15.61
CA VAL A 72 -21.31 1.96 16.90
C VAL A 72 -20.00 1.24 17.24
N TYR A 73 -19.23 0.80 16.25
CA TYR A 73 -17.96 0.13 16.44
C TYR A 73 -16.83 1.11 16.77
N GLU A 74 -16.83 2.32 16.19
CA GLU A 74 -15.97 3.44 16.59
C GLU A 74 -16.23 3.83 18.05
N GLN A 75 -17.50 4.00 18.43
CA GLN A 75 -17.88 4.32 19.82
C GLN A 75 -17.53 3.21 20.81
N GLU A 76 -17.58 1.94 20.40
CA GLU A 76 -17.16 0.83 21.25
C GLU A 76 -15.63 0.79 21.38
N ALA A 77 -14.90 1.03 20.30
CA ALA A 77 -13.44 1.12 20.32
C ALA A 77 -12.97 2.25 21.26
N ASP A 78 -13.60 3.43 21.18
CA ASP A 78 -13.30 4.56 22.06
C ASP A 78 -13.57 4.22 23.53
N ARG A 79 -14.70 3.56 23.83
CA ARG A 79 -15.05 3.14 25.20
C ARG A 79 -14.06 2.13 25.77
N VAL A 80 -13.63 1.16 24.97
CA VAL A 80 -12.62 0.17 25.39
C VAL A 80 -11.26 0.84 25.60
N ALA A 81 -10.87 1.77 24.72
CA ALA A 81 -9.63 2.53 24.86
C ALA A 81 -9.62 3.33 26.17
N ASP A 82 -10.70 4.04 26.48
CA ASP A 82 -10.86 4.78 27.73
C ASP A 82 -10.78 3.87 28.96
N ALA A 83 -11.43 2.70 28.90
CA ALA A 83 -11.41 1.74 30.00
C ALA A 83 -9.99 1.20 30.26
N VAL A 84 -9.22 0.91 29.21
CA VAL A 84 -7.82 0.45 29.33
C VAL A 84 -6.93 1.55 29.87
N MET A 85 -7.07 2.79 29.39
CA MET A 85 -6.27 3.92 29.86
C MET A 85 -6.49 4.21 31.35
N ARG A 86 -7.75 4.17 31.80
CA ARG A 86 -8.10 4.33 33.23
C ARG A 86 -7.70 3.16 34.11
N MET A 87 -7.45 1.99 33.54
CA MET A 87 -6.95 0.83 34.28
C MET A 87 -5.43 0.82 34.39
N LEU A 88 -4.72 1.31 33.36
CA LEU A 88 -3.27 1.50 33.41
C LEU A 88 -2.85 2.63 34.37
N GLU A 89 -3.63 3.71 34.45
CA GLU A 89 -3.36 4.85 35.36
C GLU A 89 -3.19 4.49 36.85
N PRO A 90 -4.05 3.65 37.47
CA PRO A 90 -3.93 3.29 38.88
C PRO A 90 -2.84 2.28 39.18
N GLU A 91 -2.37 1.49 38.21
CA GLU A 91 -1.22 0.58 38.42
C GLU A 91 0.12 1.33 38.29
N VAL A 92 0.24 2.26 37.35
CA VAL A 92 1.45 3.06 37.17
C VAL A 92 1.71 3.99 38.37
N ARG A 93 0.66 4.53 39.00
CA ARG A 93 0.81 5.36 40.21
C ARG A 93 1.29 4.57 41.43
N ARG A 94 0.86 3.32 41.61
CA ARG A 94 1.30 2.48 42.74
C ARG A 94 2.76 2.03 42.59
N GLN A 95 3.22 1.78 41.37
CA GLN A 95 4.62 1.40 41.11
C GLN A 95 5.59 2.57 41.30
N ALA A 96 5.18 3.80 40.93
CA ALA A 96 6.02 4.98 41.12
C ALA A 96 6.16 5.40 42.59
N GLU A 97 5.12 5.19 43.41
CA GLU A 97 5.18 5.46 44.85
C GLU A 97 6.03 4.42 45.61
N GLU A 98 5.99 3.15 45.20
CA GLU A 98 6.82 2.08 45.78
C GLU A 98 8.33 2.27 45.45
N GLU A 99 8.68 2.77 44.25
CA GLU A 99 10.07 3.08 43.89
C GLU A 99 10.65 4.31 44.62
N GLU A 100 9.82 5.27 45.05
CA GLU A 100 10.28 6.44 45.82
C GLU A 100 10.45 6.14 47.33
N GLU A 101 9.71 5.18 47.89
CA GLU A 101 9.85 4.77 49.31
C GLU A 101 11.06 3.86 49.57
N GLU A 102 11.53 3.08 48.58
CA GLU A 102 12.72 2.22 48.72
C GLU A 102 14.06 3.01 48.60
N LEU A 103 13.98 4.29 48.23
CA LEU A 103 15.13 5.20 48.08
C LEU A 103 15.42 6.07 49.31
N HIS A 104 14.76 5.82 50.45
CA HIS A 104 14.95 6.55 51.71
C HIS A 104 15.24 5.64 52.90
#